data_AF-A0AAV4Q8N4-F1
#
_entry.id   AF-A0AAV4Q8N4-F1
#
_cell.length_a   1.000
_cell.length_b   1.000
_cell.length_c   1.000
_cell.angle_alpha   90.00
_cell.angle_beta   90.00
_cell.angle_gamma   90.00
#
_symmetry.space_group_name_H-M   'P 1'
#
loop_
_entity.id
_entity.type
_entity.pdbx_description
1 polymer ?
#
loop_
_entity_poly.entity_id
_entity_poly.type
_entity_poly.pdbx_seq_one_letter_code
_entity_poly.pdbx_strand_id
1 'polypeptide(L)'
;MRVAQGWCRGGKIPMKYTFNREPDDGDCGITITNTQLEDDDGLWQCQVTQASLQELTLTSPEVKLTVREAPYPPIIEDSTIQIVQGIHSLQEQTSQKRLHCLARKGNPPAILKWFLNDVEITTNVNQTNIRDLEKRKTWQAVSALDMTFAKEDNHKMLKCVAIHDAYDTKAKDITVQLGILLKSEQLKYSETDMYQATSTSSSIRTFIRNVL
;
A
#
# COMPACT_ATOMS: atom_id res chain seq x y z
N MET A 1 4.41 36.58 39.46
CA MET A 1 4.54 35.12 39.74
C MET A 1 5.07 34.51 38.46
N ARG A 2 6.28 33.94 38.46
CA ARG A 2 6.91 33.41 37.25
C ARG A 2 6.36 32.02 36.99
N VAL A 3 5.72 31.84 35.84
CA VAL A 3 5.06 30.60 35.45
C VAL A 3 5.94 30.00 34.34
N ALA A 4 6.49 28.82 34.56
CA ALA A 4 7.30 28.15 33.54
C ALA A 4 6.38 27.34 32.62
N GLN A 5 6.16 27.81 31.41
CA GLN A 5 5.44 27.06 30.37
C GLN A 5 6.42 26.22 29.56
N GLY A 6 6.04 24.99 29.18
CA GLY A 6 6.86 24.10 28.38
C GLY A 6 6.07 23.04 27.64
N TRP A 7 6.56 22.67 26.46
CA TRP A 7 6.06 21.51 25.71
C TRP A 7 6.88 20.28 26.08
N CYS A 8 6.19 19.22 26.48
CA CYS A 8 6.83 18.00 26.94
C CYS A 8 6.99 17.00 25.79
N ARG A 9 8.20 16.95 25.22
CA ARG A 9 8.71 15.79 24.47
C ARG A 9 10.20 15.65 24.76
N GLY A 10 10.66 14.44 25.08
CA GLY A 10 11.99 14.19 25.62
C GLY A 10 13.14 14.79 24.80
N GLY A 11 14.06 15.48 25.47
CA GLY A 11 15.31 15.98 24.89
C GLY A 11 15.21 17.36 24.25
N LYS A 12 16.04 18.30 24.72
CA LYS A 12 16.17 19.64 24.12
C LYS A 12 17.20 19.58 22.99
N ILE A 13 16.75 19.40 21.75
CA ILE A 13 17.62 19.59 20.57
C ILE A 13 17.77 21.11 20.36
N PRO A 14 18.99 21.69 20.48
CA PRO A 14 19.18 23.13 20.34
C PRO A 14 18.61 23.64 19.01
N MET A 15 17.94 24.81 19.04
CA MET A 15 17.37 25.51 17.88
C MET A 15 16.22 24.80 17.12
N LYS A 16 15.85 23.56 17.47
CA LYS A 16 14.74 22.84 16.81
C LYS A 16 13.36 23.30 17.28
N TYR A 17 13.21 23.54 18.58
CA TYR A 17 11.95 23.91 19.24
C TYR A 17 12.05 25.30 19.85
N THR A 18 11.18 26.21 19.43
CA THR A 18 11.08 27.56 19.99
C THR A 18 9.67 27.80 20.54
N PHE A 19 9.60 28.31 21.76
CA PHE A 19 8.36 28.68 22.44
C PHE A 19 8.67 29.79 23.45
N ASN A 20 7.68 30.63 23.74
CA ASN A 20 7.81 31.63 24.79
C ASN A 20 7.48 30.98 26.15
N ARG A 21 8.34 31.18 27.15
CA ARG A 21 8.15 30.60 28.50
C ARG A 21 7.21 31.43 29.35
N GLU A 22 7.22 32.74 29.15
CA GLU A 22 6.45 33.74 29.89
C GLU A 22 5.87 34.76 28.88
N PRO A 23 4.91 34.34 28.04
CA PRO A 23 4.25 35.24 27.08
C PRO A 23 3.37 36.27 27.79
N ASP A 24 3.50 37.55 27.41
CA ASP A 24 2.71 38.66 27.99
C ASP A 24 1.21 38.54 27.67
N ASP A 25 0.87 37.87 26.56
CA ASP A 25 -0.49 37.62 26.08
C ASP A 25 -1.02 36.22 26.45
N GLY A 26 -0.19 35.38 27.08
CA GLY A 26 -0.53 34.01 27.40
C GLY A 26 -0.41 33.02 26.23
N ASP A 27 0.21 33.38 25.10
CA ASP A 27 0.39 32.48 23.95
C ASP A 27 1.40 31.34 24.24
N CYS A 28 0.86 30.13 24.37
CA CYS A 28 1.61 28.90 24.59
C CYS A 28 2.12 28.23 23.29
N GLY A 29 2.17 28.94 22.16
CA GLY A 29 2.60 28.42 20.87
C GLY A 29 4.01 27.81 20.86
N ILE A 30 4.19 26.77 20.04
CA ILE A 30 5.49 26.17 19.72
C ILE A 30 5.74 26.23 18.22
N THR A 31 6.95 26.60 17.84
CA THR A 31 7.46 26.46 16.48
C THR A 31 8.48 25.33 16.44
N ILE A 32 8.29 24.42 15.48
CA ILE A 32 9.17 23.28 15.25
C ILE A 32 9.81 23.46 13.88
N THR A 33 11.13 23.60 13.86
CA THR A 33 11.88 23.82 12.61
C THR A 33 12.38 22.49 12.05
N ASN A 34 12.23 22.28 10.73
CA ASN A 34 12.68 21.09 10.02
C ASN A 34 12.15 19.79 10.66
N THR A 35 10.83 19.62 10.65
CA THR A 35 10.14 18.48 11.25
C THR A 35 10.68 17.15 10.71
N GLN A 36 11.06 16.26 11.62
CA GLN A 36 11.57 14.92 11.37
C GLN A 36 10.58 13.91 11.91
N LEU A 37 10.30 12.86 11.12
CA LEU A 37 9.41 11.78 11.54
C LEU A 37 9.86 11.17 12.88
N GLU A 38 11.17 11.02 13.05
CA GLU A 38 11.74 10.35 14.21
C GLU A 38 11.54 11.15 15.50
N ASP A 39 11.66 12.47 15.42
CA ASP A 39 11.68 13.32 16.60
C ASP A 39 10.33 13.97 16.88
N ASP A 40 9.51 14.22 15.86
CA ASP A 40 8.41 15.19 15.95
C ASP A 40 7.01 14.57 15.77
N ASP A 41 6.88 13.44 15.08
CA ASP A 41 5.57 12.77 14.93
C ASP A 41 5.11 12.18 16.25
N GLY A 42 3.97 12.62 16.78
CA GLY A 42 3.55 12.22 18.12
C GLY A 42 2.47 13.11 18.73
N LEU A 43 2.09 12.76 19.95
CA LEU A 43 1.22 13.57 20.78
C LEU A 43 2.07 14.63 21.49
N TRP A 44 1.55 15.84 21.50
CA TRP A 44 2.18 17.02 22.08
C TRP A 44 1.22 17.63 23.10
N GLN A 45 1.74 18.03 24.26
CA GLN A 45 0.97 18.68 25.30
C GLN A 45 1.72 19.89 25.82
N CYS A 46 0.99 20.98 26.01
CA CYS A 46 1.49 22.15 26.71
C CYS A 46 1.24 21.98 28.21
N GLN A 47 2.29 22.21 29.01
CA GLN A 47 2.23 22.16 30.45
C GLN A 47 2.71 23.48 31.04
N VAL A 48 2.02 23.93 32.07
CA VAL A 48 2.25 25.19 32.74
C VAL A 48 2.52 24.89 34.20
N THR A 49 3.78 24.99 34.61
CA THR A 49 4.21 24.73 35.99
C THR A 49 4.34 26.07 36.72
N GLN A 50 3.59 26.24 37.80
CA GLN A 50 3.72 27.41 38.67
C GLN A 50 4.89 27.23 39.64
N ALA A 51 5.43 28.33 40.15
CA ALA A 51 6.66 28.32 40.96
C ALA A 51 6.50 27.71 42.37
N SER A 52 5.28 27.44 42.84
CA SER A 52 5.02 26.86 44.17
C SER A 52 4.76 25.35 44.09
N LEU A 53 5.23 24.59 45.08
CA LEU A 53 5.02 23.15 45.18
C LEU A 53 3.60 22.77 45.63
N GLN A 54 2.76 23.75 45.99
CA GLN A 54 1.40 23.54 46.49
C GLN A 54 0.32 23.66 45.40
N GLU A 55 0.65 24.18 44.21
CA GLU A 55 -0.32 24.42 43.14
C GLU A 55 -0.27 23.34 42.06
N LEU A 56 -1.43 23.07 41.47
CA LEU A 56 -1.59 22.05 40.44
C LEU A 56 -1.01 22.52 39.10
N THR A 57 -0.23 21.66 38.43
CA THR A 57 0.20 21.87 37.06
C THR A 57 -1.02 21.96 36.14
N LEU A 58 -1.13 23.03 35.35
CA LEU A 58 -2.16 23.12 34.32
C LEU A 58 -1.64 22.45 33.05
N THR A 59 -2.46 21.59 32.46
CA THR A 59 -2.13 20.86 31.24
C THR A 59 -3.18 21.09 30.17
N SER A 60 -2.74 21.26 28.92
CA SER A 60 -3.64 21.32 27.78
C SER A 60 -4.16 19.92 27.40
N PRO A 61 -5.21 19.81 26.57
CA PRO A 61 -5.45 18.60 25.80
C PRO A 61 -4.21 18.23 24.96
N GLU A 62 -4.06 16.95 24.65
CA GLU A 62 -3.03 16.48 23.72
C GLU A 62 -3.39 16.84 22.29
N VAL A 63 -2.38 17.26 21.51
CA VAL A 63 -2.48 17.56 20.09
C VAL A 63 -1.60 16.59 19.32
N LYS A 64 -2.13 15.94 18.28
CA LYS A 64 -1.36 15.04 17.41
C LYS A 64 -0.67 15.83 16.30
N LEU A 65 0.66 15.86 16.32
CA LEU A 65 1.48 16.25 15.18
C LEU A 65 1.77 15.02 14.33
N THR A 66 1.44 15.08 13.03
CA THR A 66 1.75 14.04 12.06
C THR A 66 2.75 14.58 11.03
N VAL A 67 3.97 14.04 11.05
CA VAL A 67 5.00 14.39 10.07
C VAL A 67 4.79 13.53 8.84
N ARG A 68 4.48 14.17 7.71
CA ARG A 68 4.07 13.44 6.52
C ARG A 68 5.26 12.89 5.76
N GLU A 69 5.17 11.62 5.37
CA GLU A 69 6.16 10.91 4.58
C GLU A 69 5.47 10.27 3.39
N ALA A 70 5.93 10.58 2.18
CA ALA A 70 5.32 10.06 0.96
C ALA A 70 5.56 8.54 0.88
N PRO A 71 4.49 7.73 0.76
CA PRO A 71 4.66 6.31 0.48
C PRO A 71 5.32 6.10 -0.88
N TYR A 72 5.90 4.94 -1.11
CA TYR A 72 6.29 4.53 -2.46
C TYR A 72 5.07 4.38 -3.37
N PRO A 73 5.23 4.54 -4.70
CA PRO A 73 4.15 4.27 -5.65
C PRO A 73 3.55 2.88 -5.41
N PRO A 74 2.22 2.73 -5.58
CA PRO A 74 1.57 1.46 -5.30
C PRO A 74 2.04 0.37 -6.25
N ILE A 75 2.03 -0.86 -5.76
CA ILE A 75 2.22 -2.07 -6.56
C ILE A 75 0.99 -2.97 -6.41
N ILE A 76 0.71 -3.78 -7.43
CA ILE A 76 -0.29 -4.84 -7.34
C ILE A 76 0.42 -6.18 -7.23
N GLU A 77 -0.05 -7.05 -6.34
CA GLU A 77 0.43 -8.40 -6.14
C GLU A 77 -0.71 -9.41 -6.32
N ASP A 78 -0.41 -10.51 -7.00
CA ASP A 78 -1.19 -11.73 -6.94
C ASP A 78 -0.50 -12.68 -5.97
N SER A 79 -1.14 -12.94 -4.83
CA SER A 79 -0.56 -13.68 -3.71
C SER A 79 0.71 -13.00 -3.17
N THR A 80 1.89 -13.31 -3.71
CA THR A 80 3.18 -12.69 -3.34
C THR A 80 4.00 -12.26 -4.57
N ILE A 81 3.42 -12.36 -5.76
CA ILE A 81 4.10 -12.06 -7.02
C ILE A 81 3.63 -10.68 -7.46
N GLN A 82 4.58 -9.75 -7.57
CA GLN A 82 4.31 -8.43 -8.10
C GLN A 82 3.91 -8.53 -9.58
N ILE A 83 2.75 -7.95 -9.89
CA ILE A 83 2.27 -7.79 -11.25
C ILE A 83 2.96 -6.56 -11.82
N VAL A 84 3.92 -6.80 -12.72
CA VAL A 84 4.57 -5.75 -13.50
C VAL A 84 3.67 -5.30 -14.65
N GLN A 85 3.90 -4.08 -15.12
CA GLN A 85 3.14 -3.49 -16.23
C GLN A 85 3.12 -4.42 -17.44
N GLY A 86 1.91 -4.68 -17.96
CA GLY A 86 1.69 -5.64 -19.03
C GLY A 86 0.34 -6.34 -18.87
N ILE A 87 0.23 -7.50 -19.53
CA ILE A 87 -0.95 -8.37 -19.45
C ILE A 87 -0.75 -9.33 -18.27
N HIS A 88 -1.62 -9.21 -17.26
CA HIS A 88 -1.70 -10.19 -16.18
C HIS A 88 -2.68 -11.30 -16.55
N SER A 89 -2.14 -12.48 -16.86
CA SER A 89 -2.94 -13.63 -17.24
C SER A 89 -3.65 -14.24 -16.04
N LEU A 90 -4.98 -14.15 -16.05
CA LEU A 90 -5.86 -14.75 -15.08
C LEU A 90 -6.67 -15.84 -15.78
N GLN A 91 -6.87 -16.96 -15.09
CA GLN A 91 -7.81 -17.95 -15.57
C GLN A 91 -9.23 -17.47 -15.28
N GLU A 92 -10.13 -17.68 -16.23
CA GLU A 92 -11.56 -17.61 -15.94
C GLU A 92 -11.87 -18.63 -14.85
N GLN A 93 -12.22 -18.13 -13.67
CA GLN A 93 -12.47 -18.93 -12.49
C GLN A 93 -13.89 -18.71 -12.00
N THR A 94 -14.54 -19.79 -11.59
CA THR A 94 -15.81 -19.72 -10.85
C THR A 94 -15.59 -19.26 -9.41
N SER A 95 -14.35 -19.33 -8.91
CA SER A 95 -13.95 -18.89 -7.57
C SER A 95 -13.42 -17.45 -7.59
N GLN A 96 -13.63 -16.74 -6.48
CA GLN A 96 -13.06 -15.41 -6.28
C GLN A 96 -11.53 -15.46 -6.24
N LYS A 97 -10.91 -14.55 -6.98
CA LYS A 97 -9.47 -14.30 -6.94
C LYS A 97 -9.19 -13.12 -6.00
N ARG A 98 -8.18 -13.26 -5.14
CA ARG A 98 -7.71 -12.21 -4.24
C ARG A 98 -6.46 -11.53 -4.79
N LEU A 99 -6.55 -10.23 -5.05
CA LEU A 99 -5.42 -9.39 -5.43
C LEU A 99 -5.11 -8.39 -4.32
N HIS A 100 -3.85 -8.00 -4.18
CA HIS A 100 -3.42 -7.02 -3.20
C HIS A 100 -2.85 -5.79 -3.90
N CYS A 101 -3.16 -4.61 -3.39
CA CYS A 101 -2.44 -3.39 -3.73
C CYS A 101 -1.71 -2.89 -2.50
N LEU A 102 -0.44 -2.53 -2.65
CA LEU A 102 0.43 -2.17 -1.54
C LEU A 102 1.05 -0.80 -1.80
N ALA A 103 0.98 0.10 -0.80
CA ALA A 103 1.76 1.34 -0.77
C ALA A 103 2.57 1.39 0.53
N ARG A 104 3.90 1.33 0.40
CA ARG A 104 4.83 1.17 1.52
C ARG A 104 5.44 2.50 1.98
N LYS A 105 5.91 2.53 3.22
CA LYS A 105 6.66 3.64 3.83
C LYS A 105 5.94 5.00 3.90
N GLY A 106 4.61 5.00 3.90
CA GLY A 106 3.81 6.22 4.06
C GLY A 106 3.61 6.60 5.53
N ASN A 107 3.57 7.90 5.84
CA ASN A 107 3.00 8.37 7.11
C ASN A 107 2.13 9.61 6.87
N PRO A 108 0.83 9.60 7.19
CA PRO A 108 0.01 8.44 7.58
C PRO A 108 -0.05 7.35 6.49
N PRO A 109 -0.67 6.17 6.73
CA PRO A 109 -0.88 5.21 5.66
C PRO A 109 -1.69 5.82 4.51
N ALA A 110 -1.37 5.45 3.27
CA ALA A 110 -2.14 5.88 2.10
C ALA A 110 -3.54 5.27 2.09
N ILE A 111 -4.50 5.96 1.49
CA ILE A 111 -5.81 5.40 1.17
C ILE A 111 -5.69 4.74 -0.20
N LEU A 112 -6.07 3.48 -0.32
CA LEU A 112 -5.97 2.69 -1.54
C LEU A 112 -7.35 2.48 -2.14
N LYS A 113 -7.48 2.78 -3.43
CA LYS A 113 -8.72 2.60 -4.19
C LYS A 113 -8.48 1.73 -5.42
N TRP A 114 -9.48 0.93 -5.76
CA TRP A 114 -9.46 0.05 -6.93
C TRP A 114 -10.41 0.58 -8.00
N PHE A 115 -10.01 0.43 -9.25
CA PHE A 115 -10.81 0.77 -10.42
C PHE A 115 -10.67 -0.33 -11.46
N LEU A 116 -11.77 -0.66 -12.12
CA LEU A 116 -11.76 -1.43 -13.36
C LEU A 116 -12.16 -0.50 -14.49
N ASN A 117 -11.20 -0.24 -15.37
CA ASN A 117 -11.17 0.93 -16.25
C ASN A 117 -11.30 2.21 -15.42
N ASP A 118 -12.43 2.90 -15.54
CA ASP A 118 -12.71 4.17 -14.85
C ASP A 118 -13.83 4.04 -13.81
N VAL A 119 -14.29 2.81 -13.53
CA VAL A 119 -15.32 2.55 -12.53
C VAL A 119 -14.67 2.12 -11.23
N GLU A 120 -14.94 2.86 -10.15
CA GLU A 120 -14.44 2.53 -8.80
C GLU A 120 -15.09 1.24 -8.29
N ILE A 121 -14.25 0.32 -7.79
CA ILE A 121 -14.70 -0.90 -7.10
C ILE A 121 -14.68 -0.62 -5.60
N THR A 122 -15.86 -0.65 -4.98
CA THR A 122 -16.02 -0.42 -3.54
C THR A 122 -16.46 -1.66 -2.77
N THR A 123 -16.97 -2.69 -3.46
CA THR A 123 -17.42 -3.96 -2.89
C THR A 123 -16.29 -4.98 -2.81
N ASN A 124 -16.29 -5.83 -1.77
CA ASN A 124 -15.27 -6.87 -1.57
C ASN A 124 -13.83 -6.33 -1.56
N VAL A 125 -13.68 -5.10 -1.08
CA VAL A 125 -12.40 -4.43 -0.86
C VAL A 125 -12.19 -4.27 0.63
N ASN A 126 -11.02 -4.66 1.13
CA ASN A 126 -10.65 -4.45 2.51
C ASN A 126 -9.23 -3.91 2.60
N GLN A 127 -9.10 -2.71 3.16
CA GLN A 127 -7.80 -2.11 3.45
C GLN A 127 -7.37 -2.36 4.90
N THR A 128 -6.14 -2.81 5.05
CA THR A 128 -5.43 -2.93 6.32
C THR A 128 -4.14 -2.11 6.29
N ASN A 129 -3.73 -1.58 7.44
CA ASN A 129 -2.52 -0.79 7.57
C ASN A 129 -1.64 -1.41 8.65
N ILE A 130 -0.42 -1.79 8.30
CA ILE A 130 0.55 -2.36 9.23
C ILE A 130 1.81 -1.49 9.27
N ARG A 131 2.62 -1.63 10.31
CA ARG A 131 3.91 -0.94 10.36
C ARG A 131 4.84 -1.49 9.29
N ASP A 132 5.53 -0.59 8.59
CA ASP A 132 6.51 -1.00 7.59
C ASP A 132 7.73 -1.66 8.29
N LEU A 133 8.19 -2.78 7.76
CA LEU A 133 9.27 -3.56 8.38
C LEU A 133 10.64 -2.87 8.28
N GLU A 134 10.87 -2.13 7.19
CA GLU A 134 12.15 -1.45 6.91
C GLU A 134 12.19 -0.05 7.53
N LYS A 135 11.05 0.65 7.59
CA LYS A 135 10.93 1.98 8.20
C LYS A 135 9.79 2.00 9.23
N ARG A 136 10.05 1.48 10.44
CA ARG A 136 9.05 1.17 11.48
C ARG A 136 8.13 2.32 11.92
N LYS A 137 8.54 3.60 11.76
CA LYS A 137 7.66 4.76 12.05
C LYS A 137 6.68 5.11 10.92
N THR A 138 6.82 4.47 9.78
CA THR A 138 5.90 4.58 8.66
C THR A 138 5.00 3.34 8.57
N TRP A 139 4.13 3.34 7.56
CA TRP A 139 3.09 2.36 7.36
C TRP A 139 3.19 1.73 5.98
N GLN A 140 2.77 0.49 5.92
CA GLN A 140 2.41 -0.21 4.70
C GLN A 140 0.89 -0.33 4.66
N ALA A 141 0.27 0.38 3.72
CA ALA A 141 -1.13 0.21 3.40
C ALA A 141 -1.29 -0.97 2.43
N VAL A 142 -2.22 -1.88 2.73
CA VAL A 142 -2.52 -3.05 1.89
C VAL A 142 -4.02 -3.12 1.67
N SER A 143 -4.45 -3.09 0.42
CA SER A 143 -5.85 -3.25 0.04
C SER A 143 -6.05 -4.57 -0.70
N ALA A 144 -6.84 -5.47 -0.12
CA ALA A 144 -7.23 -6.74 -0.72
C ALA A 144 -8.53 -6.57 -1.51
N LEU A 145 -8.53 -6.99 -2.77
CA LEU A 145 -9.70 -7.04 -3.65
C LEU A 145 -10.04 -8.50 -3.93
N ASP A 146 -11.24 -8.93 -3.55
CA ASP A 146 -11.80 -10.24 -3.89
C ASP A 146 -12.79 -10.12 -5.06
N MET A 147 -12.38 -10.59 -6.24
CA MET A 147 -13.18 -10.47 -7.47
C MET A 147 -13.18 -11.77 -8.27
N THR A 148 -14.33 -12.13 -8.81
CA THR A 148 -14.45 -13.18 -9.82
C THR A 148 -14.35 -12.52 -11.19
N PHE A 149 -13.33 -12.89 -11.97
CA PHE A 149 -13.11 -12.33 -13.31
C PHE A 149 -13.87 -13.12 -14.35
N ALA A 150 -14.69 -12.42 -15.15
CA ALA A 150 -15.45 -13.00 -16.25
C ALA A 150 -14.73 -12.78 -17.58
N LYS A 151 -15.12 -13.52 -18.63
CA LYS A 151 -14.58 -13.34 -19.99
C LYS A 151 -14.65 -11.89 -20.47
N GLU A 152 -15.71 -11.17 -20.10
CA GLU A 152 -15.93 -9.78 -20.48
C GLU A 152 -14.93 -8.82 -19.83
N ASP A 153 -14.19 -9.26 -18.80
CA ASP A 153 -13.12 -8.48 -18.17
C ASP A 153 -11.79 -8.56 -18.92
N ASN A 154 -11.70 -9.39 -19.96
CA ASN A 154 -10.51 -9.49 -20.78
C ASN A 154 -10.17 -8.13 -21.41
N HIS A 155 -8.89 -7.77 -21.37
CA HIS A 155 -8.32 -6.50 -21.79
C HIS A 155 -8.75 -5.26 -20.99
N LYS A 156 -9.58 -5.40 -19.95
CA LYS A 156 -9.88 -4.28 -19.04
C LYS A 156 -8.64 -3.91 -18.22
N MET A 157 -8.60 -2.65 -17.82
CA MET A 157 -7.50 -2.07 -17.05
C MET A 157 -7.85 -2.11 -15.57
N LEU A 158 -7.20 -2.98 -14.80
CA LEU A 158 -7.29 -2.95 -13.35
C LEU A 158 -6.29 -1.92 -12.82
N LYS A 159 -6.78 -0.92 -12.11
CA LYS A 159 -5.99 0.21 -11.60
C LYS A 159 -6.11 0.28 -10.09
N CYS A 160 -4.97 0.39 -9.41
CA CYS A 160 -4.93 0.75 -8.00
C CYS A 160 -4.37 2.16 -7.84
N VAL A 161 -5.07 3.01 -7.08
CA VAL A 161 -4.68 4.38 -6.78
C VAL A 161 -4.37 4.51 -5.30
N ALA A 162 -3.16 4.96 -4.97
CA ALA A 162 -2.75 5.35 -3.63
C ALA A 162 -2.90 6.86 -3.46
N ILE A 163 -3.75 7.29 -2.53
CA ILE A 163 -4.02 8.68 -2.20
C ILE A 163 -3.26 9.03 -0.92
N HIS A 164 -2.39 10.02 -1.01
CA HIS A 164 -1.61 10.50 0.12
C HIS A 164 -1.17 11.96 -0.08
N ASP A 165 -1.31 12.75 0.98
CA ASP A 165 -1.16 14.20 0.93
C ASP A 165 0.27 14.69 0.68
N ALA A 166 1.27 13.84 0.93
CA ALA A 166 2.68 14.09 0.67
C ALA A 166 3.13 13.74 -0.76
N TYR A 167 2.25 13.20 -1.61
CA TYR A 167 2.53 13.13 -3.04
C TYR A 167 2.37 14.51 -3.68
N ASP A 168 3.23 14.81 -4.65
CA ASP A 168 3.14 16.05 -5.44
C ASP A 168 1.76 16.22 -6.11
N THR A 169 1.22 15.10 -6.59
CA THR A 169 -0.08 15.00 -7.28
C THR A 169 -1.21 14.57 -6.36
N LYS A 170 -0.98 14.47 -5.05
CA LYS A 170 -1.91 13.90 -4.03
C LYS A 170 -2.29 12.44 -4.21
N ALA A 171 -1.93 11.82 -5.34
CA ALA A 171 -2.10 10.41 -5.61
C ALA A 171 -1.00 9.88 -6.56
N LYS A 172 -0.73 8.58 -6.46
CA LYS A 172 0.05 7.78 -7.42
C LYS A 172 -0.73 6.51 -7.74
N ASP A 173 -0.57 5.97 -8.92
CA ASP A 173 -1.32 4.78 -9.35
C ASP A 173 -0.45 3.77 -10.09
N ILE A 174 -0.98 2.56 -10.20
CA ILE A 174 -0.48 1.50 -11.06
C ILE A 174 -1.67 0.89 -11.80
N THR A 175 -1.48 0.63 -13.09
CA THR A 175 -2.50 0.04 -13.95
C THR A 175 -1.93 -1.22 -14.61
N VAL A 176 -2.72 -2.29 -14.62
CA VAL A 176 -2.40 -3.57 -15.25
C VAL A 176 -3.54 -3.98 -16.18
N GLN A 177 -3.20 -4.53 -17.36
CA GLN A 177 -4.22 -5.03 -18.28
C GLN A 177 -4.54 -6.49 -17.93
N LEU A 178 -5.82 -6.84 -17.83
CA LEU A 178 -6.22 -8.22 -17.53
C LEU A 178 -6.21 -9.07 -18.81
N GLY A 179 -5.62 -10.26 -18.73
CA GLY A 179 -5.71 -11.30 -19.76
C GLY A 179 -6.52 -12.48 -19.25
N ILE A 180 -7.82 -12.55 -19.56
CA ILE A 180 -8.68 -13.62 -19.06
C ILE A 180 -8.64 -14.81 -20.02
N LEU A 181 -8.06 -15.92 -19.58
CA LEU A 181 -7.93 -17.16 -20.35
C LEU A 181 -9.12 -18.07 -20.07
N LEU A 182 -9.83 -18.48 -21.14
CA LEU A 182 -10.95 -19.41 -21.03
C LEU A 182 -10.45 -20.80 -20.66
N LYS A 183 -11.11 -21.44 -19.69
CA LYS A 183 -10.80 -22.81 -19.26
C LYS A 183 -10.81 -23.83 -20.42
N SER A 184 -11.64 -23.60 -21.45
CA SER A 184 -11.75 -24.48 -22.63
C SER A 184 -10.54 -24.44 -23.57
N GLU A 185 -9.70 -23.41 -23.53
CA GLU A 185 -8.54 -23.30 -24.41
C GLU A 185 -7.38 -24.20 -23.94
N GLN A 186 -7.31 -24.48 -22.63
CA GLN A 186 -6.37 -25.46 -22.07
C GLN A 186 -6.72 -26.91 -22.45
N LEU A 187 -8.00 -27.26 -22.54
CA LEU A 187 -8.45 -28.59 -22.94
C LEU A 187 -8.12 -28.88 -24.41
N LYS A 188 -8.21 -27.87 -25.27
CA LYS A 188 -7.78 -28.00 -26.67
C LYS A 188 -6.27 -28.26 -26.77
N TYR A 189 -5.43 -27.57 -26.00
CA TYR A 189 -3.99 -27.80 -26.03
C TYR A 189 -3.62 -29.21 -25.53
N SER A 190 -4.24 -29.68 -24.43
CA SER A 190 -3.99 -31.04 -23.92
C SER A 190 -4.52 -32.16 -24.81
N GLU A 191 -5.67 -31.96 -25.48
CA GLU A 191 -6.18 -32.94 -26.43
C GLU A 191 -5.33 -32.98 -27.70
N THR A 192 -4.91 -31.83 -28.23
CA THR A 192 -4.14 -31.76 -29.48
C THR A 192 -2.75 -32.38 -29.33
N ASP A 193 -2.09 -32.19 -28.18
CA ASP A 193 -0.79 -32.81 -27.88
C ASP A 193 -0.88 -34.34 -27.71
N MET A 194 -2.02 -34.84 -27.21
CA MET A 194 -2.27 -36.28 -27.06
C MET A 194 -2.60 -36.97 -28.39
N TYR A 195 -3.30 -36.29 -29.30
CA TYR A 195 -3.58 -36.81 -30.65
C TYR A 195 -2.34 -36.79 -31.57
N GLN A 196 -1.37 -35.89 -31.35
CA GLN A 196 -0.10 -35.92 -32.08
C GLN A 196 0.87 -36.99 -31.57
N ALA A 197 0.83 -37.35 -30.29
CA ALA A 197 1.66 -38.44 -29.74
C ALA A 197 1.20 -39.84 -30.18
N THR A 198 -0.04 -39.99 -30.67
CA THR A 198 -0.62 -41.28 -31.07
C THR A 198 -0.60 -41.53 -32.59
N SER A 199 -0.30 -40.53 -33.42
CA SER A 199 -0.31 -40.66 -34.89
C SER A 199 1.05 -40.90 -35.56
N THR A 200 2.15 -41.06 -34.82
CA THR A 200 3.48 -41.39 -35.38
C THR A 200 4.03 -42.74 -34.92
N SER A 201 3.18 -43.77 -34.86
CA SER A 201 3.65 -45.16 -34.77
C SER A 201 2.70 -46.13 -35.48
N SER A 202 2.76 -46.18 -36.81
CA SER A 202 2.49 -47.42 -37.55
C SER A 202 3.09 -47.36 -38.94
N SER A 203 4.22 -48.04 -39.13
CA SER A 203 4.57 -48.79 -40.35
C SER A 203 6.01 -49.29 -40.25
N ILE A 204 6.23 -50.38 -39.49
CA ILE A 204 7.37 -51.26 -39.76
C ILE A 204 6.88 -52.21 -40.87
N ARG A 205 7.20 -51.86 -42.13
CA ARG A 205 7.06 -52.80 -43.24
C ARG A 205 8.20 -53.81 -43.17
N THR A 206 7.85 -55.03 -42.82
CA THR A 206 8.64 -56.22 -43.13
C THR A 206 8.81 -56.34 -44.65
N PHE A 207 10.05 -56.33 -45.13
CA PHE A 207 10.42 -56.91 -46.42
C PHE A 207 11.56 -57.91 -46.20
N ILE A 208 11.19 -59.19 -46.20
CA ILE A 208 12.08 -60.33 -46.34
C ILE A 208 12.30 -60.56 -47.85
N ARG A 209 13.49 -61.09 -48.20
CA ARG A 209 13.93 -61.79 -49.43
C ARG A 209 14.90 -60.97 -50.28
N ASN A 210 15.93 -61.54 -50.92
CA ASN A 210 16.72 -62.77 -50.83
C ASN A 210 17.73 -62.66 -51.98
N VAL A 211 18.91 -63.26 -51.83
CA VAL A 211 19.75 -63.85 -52.90
C VAL A 211 20.43 -62.89 -53.90
N LEU A 212 21.76 -62.76 -53.82
CA LEU A 212 22.74 -63.59 -54.53
C LEU A 212 24.07 -63.61 -53.76
#